data_AF-A0A4S4FPJ9-F1
#
_entry.id   AF-A0A4S4FPJ9-F1
#
_cell.length_a   1.000
_cell.length_b   1.000
_cell.length_c   1.000
_cell.angle_alpha   90.00
_cell.angle_beta   90.00
_cell.angle_gamma   90.00
#
_symmetry.space_group_name_H-M   'P 1'
#
loop_
_entity.id
_entity.type
_entity.pdbx_description
1 polymer ?
#
loop_
_entity_poly.entity_id
_entity_poly.type
_entity_poly.pdbx_seq_one_letter_code
_entity_poly.pdbx_strand_id
1 'polypeptide(L)'
;MRISRWVVGVAIVVASVGLTGCAQDNSPAIAPVTKDVGDLQGATVDLVVGQSLDINTGDLAVDSYSGKVDDTGVAAFSKGRKDGGTTYNPGVKGLSAGSTKVVLSNSNGGIQDVTFTVDVAKN
;
A
#
# COMPACT_ATOMS: atom_id res chain seq x y z
N MET A 1 -58.51 -45.16 -6.03
CA MET A 1 -57.83 -43.96 -6.61
C MET A 1 -57.35 -43.10 -5.44
N ARG A 2 -56.07 -42.72 -5.45
CA ARG A 2 -55.43 -41.63 -4.65
C ARG A 2 -55.07 -41.98 -3.19
N ILE A 3 -53.81 -42.32 -2.87
CA ILE A 3 -52.61 -41.45 -2.66
C ILE A 3 -52.75 -40.66 -1.35
N SER A 4 -51.92 -40.86 -0.32
CA SER A 4 -50.72 -40.06 0.04
C SER A 4 -50.59 -40.18 1.57
N ARG A 5 -49.45 -40.09 2.27
CA ARG A 5 -48.05 -39.79 1.96
C ARG A 5 -47.31 -40.04 3.28
N TRP A 6 -46.23 -40.81 3.25
CA TRP A 6 -45.30 -40.92 4.36
C TRP A 6 -44.49 -39.62 4.47
N VAL A 7 -44.31 -39.10 5.68
CA VAL A 7 -43.29 -38.09 5.99
C VAL A 7 -42.58 -38.53 7.27
N VAL A 8 -41.39 -39.12 7.09
CA VAL A 8 -40.45 -39.45 8.15
C VAL A 8 -39.67 -38.17 8.49
N GLY A 9 -39.57 -37.87 9.78
CA GLY A 9 -39.00 -36.64 10.33
C GLY A 9 -37.50 -36.48 10.03
N VAL A 10 -37.12 -35.23 9.76
CA VAL A 10 -35.76 -34.78 9.50
C VAL A 10 -34.96 -34.72 10.80
N ALA A 11 -33.83 -35.41 10.84
CA ALA A 11 -32.86 -35.38 11.93
C ALA A 11 -32.07 -34.06 11.93
N ILE A 12 -31.95 -33.45 13.11
CA ILE A 12 -31.20 -32.21 13.36
C ILE A 12 -29.69 -32.53 13.31
N VAL A 13 -28.99 -31.99 12.32
CA VAL A 13 -27.52 -32.02 12.24
C VAL A 13 -26.97 -30.75 12.87
N VAL A 14 -26.47 -30.86 14.10
CA VAL A 14 -25.68 -29.81 14.77
C VAL A 14 -24.25 -29.92 14.25
N ALA A 15 -23.90 -29.12 13.23
CA ALA A 15 -22.53 -28.97 12.76
C ALA A 15 -21.84 -27.84 13.53
N SER A 16 -21.02 -28.21 14.51
CA SER A 16 -20.09 -27.29 15.18
C SER A 16 -18.97 -26.91 14.21
N VAL A 17 -19.12 -25.75 13.56
CA VAL A 17 -18.10 -25.15 12.69
C VAL A 17 -16.94 -24.67 13.56
N GLY A 18 -15.78 -25.29 13.41
CA GLY A 18 -14.55 -24.91 14.09
C GLY A 18 -14.12 -23.49 13.67
N LEU A 19 -13.90 -22.62 14.66
CA LEU A 19 -13.20 -21.36 14.45
C LEU A 19 -11.72 -21.70 14.20
N THR A 20 -11.35 -21.88 12.93
CA THR A 20 -9.96 -21.81 12.49
C THR A 20 -9.48 -20.39 12.74
N GLY A 21 -8.83 -20.19 13.88
CA GLY A 21 -8.17 -18.94 14.25
C GLY A 21 -7.17 -18.55 13.17
N CYS A 22 -7.24 -17.30 12.73
CA CYS A 22 -6.29 -16.70 11.81
C CYS A 22 -4.88 -16.90 12.38
N ALA A 23 -4.02 -17.65 11.68
CA ALA A 23 -2.60 -17.63 11.96
C ALA A 23 -2.12 -16.19 11.74
N GLN A 24 -1.83 -15.49 12.83
CA GLN A 24 -1.32 -14.14 12.80
C GLN A 24 0.19 -14.26 12.50
N ASP A 25 0.58 -13.90 11.28
CA ASP A 25 1.98 -13.85 10.87
C ASP A 25 2.72 -12.84 11.77
N ASN A 26 3.46 -13.34 12.76
CA ASN A 26 4.21 -12.55 13.74
C ASN A 26 5.54 -11.98 13.19
N SER A 27 5.61 -11.69 11.89
CA SER A 27 6.78 -11.05 11.30
C SER A 27 6.85 -9.58 11.74
N PRO A 28 8.00 -9.10 12.26
CA PRO A 28 8.17 -7.70 12.62
C PRO A 28 7.84 -6.77 11.45
N ALA A 29 6.97 -5.78 11.67
CA ALA A 29 6.63 -4.80 10.65
C ALA A 29 7.82 -3.85 10.40
N ILE A 30 8.18 -3.64 9.14
CA ILE A 30 9.22 -2.68 8.75
C ILE A 30 8.61 -1.28 8.82
N ALA A 31 9.19 -0.40 9.64
CA ALA A 31 8.72 0.98 9.76
C ALA A 31 8.96 1.75 8.45
N PRO A 32 7.99 2.56 7.99
CA PRO A 32 8.19 3.43 6.84
C PRO A 32 9.28 4.49 7.09
N VAL A 33 9.96 4.91 6.03
CA VAL A 33 10.77 6.13 6.03
C VAL A 33 9.86 7.29 5.69
N THR A 34 9.78 8.32 6.53
CA THR A 34 8.99 9.52 6.24
C THR A 34 9.89 10.64 5.71
N LYS A 35 9.49 11.31 4.63
CA LYS A 35 10.15 12.51 4.10
C LYS A 35 9.14 13.56 3.70
N ASP A 36 9.51 14.82 3.87
CA ASP A 36 8.75 15.93 3.29
C ASP A 36 9.03 16.03 1.80
N VAL A 37 7.99 16.31 1.00
CA VAL A 37 8.12 16.39 -0.46
C VAL A 37 9.12 17.46 -0.92
N GLY A 38 9.30 18.52 -0.12
CA GLY A 38 10.28 19.59 -0.37
C GLY A 38 11.73 19.13 -0.25
N ASP A 39 12.00 18.06 0.52
CA ASP A 39 13.35 17.54 0.74
C ASP A 39 13.78 16.50 -0.30
N LEU A 40 12.85 16.08 -1.17
CA LEU A 40 13.12 15.00 -2.12
C LEU A 40 13.86 15.49 -3.38
N GLN A 41 13.80 16.77 -3.72
CA GLN A 41 14.39 17.23 -4.98
C GLN A 41 15.89 16.92 -5.08
N GLY A 42 16.27 16.04 -6.01
CA GLY A 42 17.64 15.57 -6.22
C GLY A 42 18.16 14.61 -5.14
N ALA A 43 17.34 14.23 -4.16
CA ALA A 43 17.74 13.34 -3.08
C ALA A 43 17.84 11.89 -3.55
N THR A 44 18.63 11.10 -2.81
CA THR A 44 18.56 9.64 -2.82
C THR A 44 17.92 9.18 -1.52
N VAL A 45 16.90 8.34 -1.62
CA VAL A 45 16.20 7.75 -0.48
C VAL A 45 16.55 6.28 -0.41
N ASP A 46 17.24 5.91 0.67
CA ASP A 46 17.62 4.52 0.94
C ASP A 46 16.44 3.77 1.59
N LEU A 47 16.07 2.63 1.00
CA LEU A 47 15.06 1.72 1.50
C LEU A 47 15.61 0.30 1.57
N VAL A 48 14.99 -0.56 2.37
CA VAL A 48 15.15 -2.02 2.24
C VAL A 48 13.95 -2.63 1.50
N VAL A 49 14.13 -3.79 0.88
CA VAL A 49 13.04 -4.53 0.22
C VAL A 49 11.85 -4.69 1.18
N GLY A 50 10.66 -4.25 0.73
CA GLY A 50 9.43 -4.27 1.50
C GLY A 50 9.13 -2.97 2.28
N GLN A 51 10.12 -2.11 2.50
CA GLN A 51 9.93 -0.82 3.16
C GLN A 51 9.23 0.18 2.23
N SER A 52 8.45 1.07 2.82
CA SER A 52 7.81 2.17 2.10
C SER A 52 8.40 3.51 2.52
N LEU A 53 8.59 4.38 1.54
CA LEU A 53 8.71 5.82 1.72
C LEU A 53 7.30 6.40 1.84
N ASP A 54 7.02 7.06 2.97
CA ASP A 54 5.82 7.85 3.22
C ASP A 54 6.14 9.33 2.98
N ILE A 55 5.45 9.97 2.04
CA ILE A 55 5.78 11.31 1.58
C ILE A 55 4.78 12.31 2.13
N ASN A 56 5.22 13.12 3.07
CA ASN A 56 4.43 14.22 3.60
C ASN A 56 4.35 15.34 2.55
N THR A 57 3.13 15.68 2.14
CA THR A 57 2.86 16.70 1.12
C THR A 57 2.76 18.12 1.68
N GLY A 58 2.94 18.29 3.00
CA GLY A 58 2.77 19.57 3.68
C GLY A 58 1.34 20.08 3.53
N ASP A 59 1.18 21.33 3.10
CA ASP A 59 -0.13 21.96 2.92
C ASP A 59 -0.84 21.52 1.63
N LEU A 60 -0.15 20.82 0.73
CA LEU A 60 -0.75 20.33 -0.51
C LEU A 60 -1.55 19.05 -0.26
N ALA A 61 -2.62 18.88 -1.03
CA ALA A 61 -3.50 17.73 -0.87
C ALA A 61 -2.78 16.42 -1.21
N VAL A 62 -2.92 15.39 -0.38
CA VAL A 62 -2.25 14.09 -0.58
C VAL A 62 -2.56 13.40 -1.91
N ASP A 63 -3.73 13.70 -2.49
CA ASP A 63 -4.23 13.16 -3.76
C ASP A 63 -3.84 14.01 -4.98
N SER A 64 -3.19 15.17 -4.79
CA SER A 64 -2.77 16.05 -5.89
C SER A 64 -1.47 15.60 -6.59
N TYR A 65 -0.75 14.65 -6.00
CA TYR A 65 0.48 14.11 -6.58
C TYR A 65 0.22 12.86 -7.43
N SER A 66 0.93 12.77 -8.55
CA SER A 66 1.11 11.55 -9.33
C SER A 66 2.58 11.23 -9.43
N GLY A 67 2.94 9.95 -9.27
CA GLY A 67 4.32 9.49 -9.36
C GLY A 67 4.55 8.60 -10.57
N LYS A 68 5.69 8.81 -11.23
CA LYS A 68 6.24 7.92 -12.25
C LYS A 68 7.53 7.31 -11.71
N VAL A 69 7.65 5.99 -11.79
CA VAL A 69 8.86 5.24 -11.44
C VAL A 69 9.46 4.69 -12.72
N ASP A 70 10.76 4.91 -12.95
CA ASP A 70 11.42 4.47 -14.20
C ASP A 70 11.56 2.94 -14.26
N ASP A 71 11.83 2.29 -13.13
CA ASP A 71 11.89 0.83 -13.00
C ASP A 71 10.87 0.33 -11.97
N THR A 72 9.74 -0.14 -12.49
CA THR A 72 8.64 -0.67 -11.68
C THR A 72 8.92 -2.05 -11.08
N GLY A 73 10.03 -2.71 -11.45
CA GLY A 73 10.52 -3.92 -10.78
C GLY A 73 11.28 -3.61 -9.49
N VAL A 74 11.91 -2.43 -9.39
CA VAL A 74 12.66 -1.97 -8.20
C VAL A 74 11.74 -1.30 -7.19
N ALA A 75 10.84 -0.41 -7.64
CA ALA A 75 9.94 0.31 -6.75
C ALA A 75 8.55 0.56 -7.35
N ALA A 76 7.55 0.77 -6.50
CA ALA A 76 6.19 1.10 -6.93
C ALA A 76 5.67 2.36 -6.22
N PHE A 77 5.14 3.30 -7.00
CA PHE A 77 4.45 4.47 -6.47
C PHE A 77 3.04 4.12 -5.98
N SER A 78 2.67 4.67 -4.82
CA SER A 78 1.32 4.63 -4.27
C SER A 78 0.76 6.05 -4.20
N LYS A 79 -0.41 6.28 -4.81
CA LYS A 79 -1.06 7.59 -4.80
C LYS A 79 -1.70 7.85 -3.43
N GLY A 80 -1.52 9.06 -2.91
CA GLY A 80 -2.21 9.49 -1.70
C GLY A 80 -3.72 9.60 -1.93
N ARG A 81 -4.49 9.43 -0.86
CA ARG A 81 -5.96 9.45 -0.92
C ARG A 81 -6.57 9.81 0.42
N LYS A 82 -7.84 10.18 0.40
CA LYS A 82 -8.67 10.32 1.60
C LYS A 82 -9.77 9.25 1.55
N ASP A 83 -9.96 8.55 2.66
CA ASP A 83 -10.95 7.46 2.73
C ASP A 83 -11.48 7.34 4.16
N GLY A 84 -12.80 7.38 4.32
CA GLY A 84 -13.47 7.25 5.62
C GLY A 84 -13.00 8.25 6.68
N GLY A 85 -12.62 9.48 6.30
CA GLY A 85 -12.07 10.49 7.22
C GLY A 85 -10.60 10.29 7.58
N THR A 86 -9.94 9.26 7.03
CA THR A 86 -8.49 9.04 7.16
C THR A 86 -7.78 9.58 5.93
N THR A 87 -6.63 10.24 6.16
CA THR A 87 -5.74 10.73 5.10
C THR A 87 -4.56 9.78 4.96
N TYR A 88 -4.29 9.35 3.74
CA TYR A 88 -3.16 8.51 3.39
C TYR A 88 -2.22 9.31 2.48
N ASN A 89 -0.97 9.43 2.90
CA ASN A 89 0.07 10.10 2.14
C ASN A 89 0.41 9.31 0.86
N PRO A 90 0.87 9.98 -0.21
CA PRO A 90 1.52 9.30 -1.31
C PRO A 90 2.84 8.67 -0.83
N GLY A 91 3.34 7.71 -1.59
CA GLY A 91 4.56 7.00 -1.20
C GLY A 91 5.20 6.19 -2.31
N VAL A 92 6.34 5.59 -1.99
CA VAL A 92 7.05 4.66 -2.89
C VAL A 92 7.47 3.43 -2.09
N LYS A 93 7.12 2.24 -2.55
CA LYS A 93 7.49 0.97 -1.91
C LYS A 93 8.69 0.34 -2.63
N GLY A 94 9.72 -0.06 -1.88
CA GLY A 94 10.82 -0.87 -2.39
C GLY A 94 10.37 -2.31 -2.62
N LEU A 95 10.50 -2.82 -3.84
CA LEU A 95 10.05 -4.15 -4.26
C LEU A 95 11.19 -5.15 -4.39
N SER A 96 12.31 -4.72 -4.98
CA SER A 96 13.50 -5.54 -5.15
C SER A 96 14.75 -4.67 -5.07
N ALA A 97 15.89 -5.30 -4.76
CA ALA A 97 17.13 -4.56 -4.61
C ALA A 97 17.58 -3.94 -5.96
N GLY A 98 17.98 -2.68 -5.92
CA GLY A 98 18.32 -1.90 -7.11
C GLY A 98 18.01 -0.41 -6.92
N SER A 99 18.35 0.40 -7.91
CA SER A 99 18.15 1.85 -7.87
C SER A 99 17.25 2.32 -9.00
N THR A 100 16.31 3.22 -8.71
CA THR A 100 15.38 3.76 -9.71
C THR A 100 15.03 5.21 -9.47
N LYS A 101 14.78 5.95 -10.55
CA LYS A 101 14.35 7.35 -10.49
C LYS A 101 12.84 7.42 -10.33
N VAL A 102 12.39 8.35 -9.49
CA VAL A 102 10.99 8.70 -9.27
C VAL A 102 10.78 10.17 -9.61
N VAL A 103 9.70 10.44 -10.32
CA VAL A 103 9.25 11.80 -10.65
C VAL A 103 7.84 11.99 -10.10
N LEU A 104 7.66 13.00 -9.24
CA LEU A 104 6.35 13.41 -8.72
C LEU A 104 5.90 14.70 -9.40
N SER A 105 4.72 14.66 -10.00
CA SER A 105 4.06 15.83 -10.57
C SER A 105 2.87 16.23 -9.71
N ASN A 106 2.66 17.53 -9.55
CA ASN A 106 1.57 18.08 -8.74
C ASN A 106 0.59 18.88 -9.62
N SER A 107 -0.72 18.64 -9.48
CA SER A 107 -1.74 19.34 -10.27
C SER A 107 -2.27 20.64 -9.64
N ASN A 108 -1.90 20.94 -8.39
CA ASN A 108 -2.56 21.94 -7.54
C ASN A 108 -1.66 23.09 -7.06
N GLY A 109 -0.45 23.25 -7.62
CA GLY A 109 0.42 24.39 -7.27
C GLY A 109 1.92 24.15 -7.35
N GLY A 110 2.38 22.92 -7.63
CA GLY A 110 3.79 22.65 -7.92
C GLY A 110 4.12 22.97 -9.38
N ILE A 111 4.86 24.05 -9.63
CA ILE A 111 5.31 24.43 -10.98
C ILE A 111 6.45 23.56 -11.52
N GLN A 112 7.09 22.76 -10.66
CA GLN A 112 8.20 21.89 -11.00
C GLN A 112 7.95 20.47 -10.49
N ASP A 113 8.26 19.48 -11.32
CA ASP A 113 8.28 18.09 -10.90
C ASP A 113 9.38 17.85 -9.87
N VAL A 114 9.04 17.09 -8.82
CA VAL A 114 10.01 16.64 -7.82
C VAL A 114 10.65 15.35 -8.29
N THR A 115 11.95 15.37 -8.53
CA THR A 115 12.70 14.22 -9.05
C THR A 115 13.71 13.72 -8.02
N PHE A 116 13.68 12.43 -7.71
CA PHE A 116 14.56 11.80 -6.73
C PHE A 116 14.89 10.36 -7.11
N THR A 117 15.88 9.79 -6.45
CA THR A 117 16.29 8.40 -6.62
C THR A 117 15.85 7.59 -5.39
N VAL A 118 15.34 6.39 -5.62
CA VAL A 118 15.16 5.38 -4.58
C VAL A 118 16.24 4.33 -4.77
N ASP A 119 17.04 4.08 -3.74
CA ASP A 119 18.01 2.99 -3.70
C ASP A 119 17.54 1.92 -2.71
N VAL A 120 17.31 0.71 -3.21
CA VAL A 120 16.73 -0.39 -2.44
C VAL A 120 17.80 -1.43 -2.15
N ALA A 121 18.10 -1.62 -0.88
CA ALA A 121 18.97 -2.68 -0.39
C ALA A 121 18.17 -3.96 -0.08
N LYS A 122 18.86 -5.10 -0.02
CA LYS A 122 18.28 -6.35 0.48
C LYS A 122 17.99 -6.21 1.98
N ASN A 123 16.84 -6.73 2.41
CA ASN A 123 16.46 -6.84 3.82
C ASN A 123 17.04 -8.12 4.46
#